data_AF-A0A2H9VNJ7-F1
#
_entry.id   AF-A0A2H9VNJ7-F1
#
_cell.length_a   1.000
_cell.length_b   1.000
_cell.length_c   1.000
_cell.angle_alpha   90.00
_cell.angle_beta   90.00
_cell.angle_gamma   90.00
#
_symmetry.space_group_name_H-M   'P 1'
#
loop_
_entity.id
_entity.type
_entity.pdbx_description
1 polymer ?
#
loop_
_entity_poly.entity_id
_entity_poly.type
_entity_poly.pdbx_seq_one_letter_code
_entity_poly.pdbx_strand_id
1 'polypeptide(L)'
;MIVFTNEHFTFTGNLHSWDDINTIFAYKVDLFTFDEICMDIFMANGNYLKIIESTDGWHEFLNKLNSRLSISDDWYDAVVKPAFTTNLTLVYDKEKRTQEVCEVCCYS
;
A
#
# COMPACT_ATOMS: atom_id res chain seq x y z
N MET A 1 -10.48 -2.72 10.68
CA MET A 1 -11.28 -1.57 10.22
C MET A 1 -10.40 -0.32 10.11
N ILE A 2 -10.50 0.35 8.97
CA ILE A 2 -9.91 1.66 8.72
C ILE A 2 -11.00 2.71 8.91
N VAL A 3 -10.70 3.77 9.65
CA VAL A 3 -11.62 4.89 9.88
C VAL A 3 -11.01 6.14 9.27
N PHE A 4 -11.80 6.93 8.55
CA PHE A 4 -11.29 8.06 7.78
C PHE A 4 -11.75 9.40 8.35
N THR A 5 -10.86 10.38 8.24
CA THR A 5 -11.18 11.80 8.34
C THR A 5 -10.76 12.48 7.03
N ASN A 6 -10.76 13.81 6.98
CA ASN A 6 -10.21 14.51 5.82
C ASN A 6 -8.71 14.22 5.71
N GLU A 7 -7.88 14.74 6.61
CA GLU A 7 -6.41 14.66 6.45
C GLU A 7 -5.75 13.40 7.03
N HIS A 8 -6.52 12.56 7.71
CA HIS A 8 -5.98 11.40 8.40
C HIS A 8 -6.83 10.15 8.18
N PHE A 9 -6.21 9.00 8.41
CA PHE A 9 -6.89 7.72 8.57
C PHE A 9 -6.40 7.05 9.86
N THR A 10 -7.28 6.29 10.50
CA THR A 10 -6.96 5.48 11.68
C THR A 10 -6.91 4.02 11.27
N PHE A 11 -5.81 3.36 11.58
CA PHE A 11 -5.63 1.92 11.40
C PHE A 11 -5.06 1.34 12.70
N THR A 12 -5.57 0.19 13.13
CA THR A 12 -5.18 -0.47 14.40
C THR A 12 -5.22 0.43 15.65
N GLY A 13 -6.05 1.48 15.62
CA GLY A 13 -6.17 2.46 16.72
C GLY A 13 -5.17 3.62 16.68
N ASN A 14 -4.26 3.64 15.69
CA ASN A 14 -3.28 4.70 15.50
C ASN A 14 -3.74 5.66 14.39
N LEU A 15 -3.55 6.96 14.61
CA LEU A 15 -3.86 8.01 13.65
C LEU A 15 -2.66 8.23 12.72
N HIS A 16 -2.91 8.26 11.41
CA HIS A 16 -1.91 8.44 10.37
C HIS A 16 -2.31 9.57 9.42
N SER A 17 -1.38 10.47 9.10
CA SER A 17 -1.57 11.50 8.08
C SER A 17 -1.34 10.91 6.70
N TRP A 18 -2.14 11.32 5.72
CA TRP A 18 -1.90 10.97 4.30
C TRP A 18 -0.58 11.57 3.79
N ASP A 19 -0.22 12.77 4.26
CA ASP A 19 0.99 13.47 3.83
C ASP A 19 2.28 12.81 4.35
N ASP A 20 2.16 12.02 5.41
CA ASP A 20 3.27 11.27 5.99
C ASP A 20 3.56 9.97 5.23
N ILE A 21 2.71 9.57 4.27
CA ILE A 21 2.99 8.42 3.43
C ILE A 21 4.20 8.74 2.53
N ASN A 22 5.25 7.94 2.67
CA ASN A 22 6.48 8.09 1.91
C ASN A 22 6.53 7.13 0.73
N THR A 23 6.29 5.85 0.97
CA THR A 23 6.42 4.79 -0.04
C THR A 23 5.33 3.75 0.18
N ILE A 24 4.77 3.21 -0.91
CA ILE A 24 3.78 2.13 -0.85
C ILE A 24 4.22 1.02 -1.78
N PHE A 25 4.28 -0.18 -1.24
CA PHE A 25 4.40 -1.41 -1.99
C PHE A 25 3.11 -2.19 -1.92
N ALA A 26 2.75 -2.84 -3.04
CA ALA A 26 1.67 -3.81 -3.07
C ALA A 26 2.17 -5.13 -3.65
N TYR A 27 1.61 -6.24 -3.16
CA TYR A 27 1.93 -7.59 -3.61
C TYR A 27 0.76 -8.50 -3.29
N LYS A 28 0.69 -9.63 -3.99
CA LYS A 28 -0.24 -10.72 -3.63
C LYS A 28 0.47 -11.79 -2.80
N VAL A 29 -0.25 -12.33 -1.84
CA VAL A 29 0.15 -13.49 -1.03
C VAL A 29 -0.76 -14.65 -1.42
N ASP A 30 -0.15 -15.80 -1.73
CA ASP A 30 -0.88 -17.05 -1.98
C ASP A 30 -1.34 -17.64 -0.64
N LEU A 31 -2.66 -17.75 -0.45
CA LEU A 31 -3.30 -18.34 0.72
C LEU A 31 -3.95 -19.69 0.40
N PHE A 32 -3.28 -20.54 -0.37
CA PHE A 32 -3.66 -21.89 -0.80
C PHE A 32 -4.90 -21.97 -1.71
N THR A 33 -6.01 -21.36 -1.30
CA THR A 33 -7.31 -21.43 -1.99
C THR A 33 -7.72 -20.12 -2.65
N PHE A 34 -7.08 -19.01 -2.27
CA PHE A 34 -7.26 -17.69 -2.87
C PHE A 34 -5.97 -16.87 -2.74
N ASP A 35 -5.83 -15.85 -3.57
CA ASP A 35 -4.81 -14.81 -3.40
C ASP A 35 -5.37 -13.69 -2.52
N GLU A 36 -4.53 -13.09 -1.68
CA GLU A 36 -4.86 -11.87 -0.95
C GLU A 36 -3.88 -10.76 -1.32
N ILE A 37 -4.41 -9.57 -1.64
CA ILE A 37 -3.58 -8.40 -1.91
C ILE A 37 -3.18 -7.74 -0.59
N CYS A 38 -1.89 -7.48 -0.45
CA CYS A 38 -1.29 -6.77 0.66
C CYS A 38 -0.73 -5.44 0.17
N MET A 39 -0.83 -4.42 1.02
CA MET A 39 -0.14 -3.14 0.89
C MET A 39 0.71 -2.86 2.11
N ASP A 40 2.01 -2.70 1.88
CA ASP A 40 2.95 -2.18 2.87
C ASP A 40 3.09 -0.67 2.62
N ILE A 41 2.74 0.14 3.62
CA ILE A 41 2.76 1.60 3.58
C ILE A 41 3.84 2.07 4.54
N PHE A 42 4.89 2.67 4.00
CA PHE A 42 6.01 3.21 4.75
C PHE A 42 5.79 4.71 4.98
N MET A 43 5.86 5.11 6.25
CA MET A 43 5.63 6.47 6.70
C MET A 43 6.96 7.21 6.86
N ALA A 44 6.94 8.54 6.71
CA ALA A 44 8.12 9.40 6.85
C ALA A 44 8.77 9.36 8.25
N ASN A 45 8.00 8.98 9.27
CA ASN A 45 8.49 8.82 10.65
C ASN A 45 9.15 7.44 10.92
N GLY A 46 9.31 6.59 9.89
CA GLY A 46 9.90 5.26 10.02
C GLY A 46 8.92 4.16 10.44
N ASN A 47 7.66 4.49 10.74
CA ASN A 47 6.63 3.48 10.93
C ASN A 47 6.23 2.87 9.59
N TYR A 48 5.74 1.63 9.61
CA TYR A 48 5.09 1.04 8.46
C TYR A 48 3.78 0.36 8.86
N LEU A 49 2.86 0.27 7.91
CA LEU A 49 1.55 -0.35 8.06
C LEU A 49 1.40 -1.44 7.02
N LYS A 50 0.84 -2.58 7.42
CA LYS A 50 0.39 -3.61 6.49
C LYS A 50 -1.12 -3.62 6.47
N ILE A 51 -1.70 -3.26 5.33
CA ILE A 51 -3.14 -3.32 5.10
C ILE A 51 -3.40 -4.39 4.05
N ILE A 52 -4.31 -5.30 4.34
CA ILE A 52 -4.67 -6.40 3.44
C ILE A 52 -6.06 -6.19 2.85
N GLU A 53 -6.34 -6.79 1.71
CA GLU A 53 -7.60 -6.70 0.98
C GLU A 53 -8.83 -7.03 1.84
N SER A 54 -8.70 -8.00 2.74
CA SER A 54 -9.78 -8.39 3.67
C SER A 54 -10.01 -7.38 4.82
N THR A 55 -9.21 -6.32 4.92
CA THR A 55 -9.38 -5.29 5.96
C THR A 55 -10.66 -4.48 5.71
N ASP A 56 -11.56 -4.42 6.70
CA ASP A 56 -12.74 -3.54 6.64
C ASP A 56 -12.33 -2.09 6.32
N GLY A 57 -12.90 -1.53 5.25
CA GLY A 57 -12.56 -0.21 4.75
C GLY A 57 -11.52 -0.19 3.63
N TRP A 58 -11.02 -1.34 3.17
CA TRP A 58 -10.05 -1.46 2.06
C TRP A 58 -10.45 -0.68 0.81
N HIS A 59 -11.64 -0.93 0.26
CA HIS A 59 -12.10 -0.25 -0.95
C HIS A 59 -12.19 1.28 -0.79
N GLU A 60 -12.62 1.76 0.37
CA GLU A 60 -12.66 3.20 0.66
C GLU A 60 -11.23 3.76 0.82
N PHE A 61 -10.33 2.99 1.42
CA PHE A 61 -8.91 3.34 1.52
C PHE A 61 -8.30 3.51 0.12
N LEU A 62 -8.52 2.56 -0.80
CA LEU A 62 -8.04 2.65 -2.19
C LEU A 62 -8.56 3.90 -2.91
N ASN A 63 -9.85 4.20 -2.78
CA ASN A 63 -10.45 5.37 -3.40
C ASN A 63 -9.83 6.67 -2.88
N LYS A 64 -9.65 6.77 -1.56
CA LYS A 64 -9.00 7.93 -0.94
C LYS A 64 -7.53 8.02 -1.31
N LEU A 65 -6.84 6.89 -1.35
CA LEU A 65 -5.44 6.79 -1.76
C LEU A 65 -5.27 7.34 -3.18
N ASN A 66 -6.06 6.87 -4.15
CA ASN A 66 -5.99 7.35 -5.53
C ASN A 66 -6.37 8.83 -5.66
N SER A 67 -7.33 9.31 -4.87
CA SER A 67 -7.72 10.73 -4.89
C SER A 67 -6.67 11.68 -4.31
N ARG A 68 -5.81 11.18 -3.40
CA ARG A 68 -4.84 11.99 -2.64
C ARG A 68 -3.42 11.85 -3.17
N LEU A 69 -3.05 10.64 -3.53
CA LEU A 69 -1.77 10.28 -4.11
C LEU A 69 -2.04 9.87 -5.55
N SER A 70 -1.38 10.51 -6.51
CA SER A 70 -1.47 10.14 -7.92
C SER A 70 -0.77 8.81 -8.18
N ILE A 71 -1.35 7.72 -7.68
CA ILE A 71 -0.88 6.35 -7.88
C ILE A 71 -1.20 5.91 -9.31
N SER A 72 -0.45 4.95 -9.84
CA SER A 72 -0.65 4.49 -11.21
C SER A 72 -1.93 3.67 -11.35
N ASP A 73 -2.83 4.00 -12.28
CA ASP A 73 -4.10 3.26 -12.45
C ASP A 73 -3.92 1.76 -12.76
N ASP A 74 -2.74 1.35 -13.23
CA ASP A 74 -2.40 -0.04 -13.56
C ASP A 74 -1.71 -0.82 -12.43
N TRP A 75 -1.51 -0.21 -11.25
CA TRP A 75 -0.77 -0.84 -10.14
C TRP A 75 -1.39 -2.19 -9.74
N TYR A 76 -2.72 -2.28 -9.74
CA TYR A 76 -3.43 -3.48 -9.35
C TYR A 76 -3.17 -4.63 -10.33
N ASP A 77 -3.19 -4.32 -11.63
CA ASP A 77 -2.89 -5.28 -12.69
C ASP A 77 -1.44 -5.76 -12.61
N ALA A 78 -0.50 -4.86 -12.31
CA ALA A 78 0.90 -5.19 -12.09
C ALA A 78 1.10 -6.12 -10.88
N VAL A 79 0.33 -5.97 -9.80
CA VAL A 79 0.39 -6.86 -8.63
C VAL A 79 -0.17 -8.25 -8.93
N VAL A 80 -1.31 -8.31 -9.65
CA VAL A 80 -2.03 -9.57 -9.88
C VAL A 80 -1.35 -10.41 -10.98
N LYS A 81 -0.61 -9.80 -11.90
CA LYS A 81 0.04 -10.47 -13.04
C LYS A 81 1.57 -10.50 -12.88
N PRO A 82 2.24 -11.62 -13.22
CA PRO A 82 1.71 -12.90 -13.68
C PRO A 82 1.07 -13.74 -12.56
N ALA A 83 0.19 -14.67 -12.92
CA ALA A 83 -0.39 -15.62 -11.96
C ALA A 83 0.71 -16.46 -11.27
N PHE A 84 0.52 -16.81 -10.00
CA PHE A 84 1.43 -17.68 -9.22
C PHE A 84 2.86 -17.17 -8.97
N THR A 85 3.09 -15.86 -9.04
CA THR A 85 4.35 -15.23 -8.61
C THR A 85 4.03 -14.04 -7.72
N THR A 86 4.63 -13.97 -6.53
CA THR A 86 4.55 -12.75 -5.70
C THR A 86 5.21 -11.62 -6.47
N ASN A 87 4.40 -10.64 -6.90
CA ASN A 87 4.90 -9.49 -7.62
C ASN A 87 4.89 -8.27 -6.70
N LEU A 88 6.04 -8.01 -6.07
CA LEU A 88 6.23 -6.80 -5.29
C LEU A 88 6.28 -5.62 -6.26
N THR A 89 5.33 -4.71 -6.12
CA THR A 89 5.12 -3.59 -7.03
C THR A 89 5.21 -2.30 -6.24
N LEU A 90 6.08 -1.40 -6.67
CA LEU A 90 6.10 -0.03 -6.15
C LEU A 90 4.85 0.73 -6.67
N VAL A 91 3.90 1.01 -5.78
CA VAL A 91 2.65 1.71 -6.12
C VAL A 91 2.81 3.22 -6.05
N TYR A 92 3.60 3.68 -5.10
CA TYR A 92 3.82 5.10 -4.83
C TYR A 92 5.17 5.33 -4.17
N ASP A 93 5.86 6.38 -4.60
CA ASP A 93 7.01 6.92 -3.88
C ASP A 93 6.99 8.44 -3.95
N LYS A 94 7.03 9.09 -2.78
CA LYS A 94 7.00 10.55 -2.65
C LYS A 94 8.22 11.20 -3.30
N GLU A 95 9.38 10.55 -3.23
CA GLU A 95 10.65 11.01 -3.80
C GLU A 95 10.85 10.58 -5.26
N LYS A 96 9.89 9.83 -5.84
CA LYS A 96 9.94 9.29 -7.22
C LYS A 96 11.20 8.45 -7.49
N ARG A 97 11.64 7.70 -6.49
CA ARG A 97 12.74 6.74 -6.61
C ARG A 97 12.28 5.50 -7.40
N THR A 98 13.24 4.71 -7.86
CA THR A 98 12.95 3.43 -8.54
C THR A 98 12.56 2.35 -7.54
N GLN A 99 11.91 1.30 -8.03
CA GLN A 99 11.54 0.14 -7.23
C GLN A 99 12.75 -0.45 -6.48
N GLU A 100 13.89 -0.63 -7.15
CA GLU A 100 15.08 -1.23 -6.52
C GLU A 100 15.61 -0.38 -5.35
N VAL A 101 15.60 0.95 -5.49
CA VAL A 101 16.04 1.87 -4.43
C VAL A 101 15.06 1.82 -3.25
N CYS A 102 13.76 1.87 -3.53
CA CYS A 102 12.73 1.81 -2.50
C CYS A 102 12.76 0.49 -1.73
N GLU A 103 12.95 -0.64 -2.43
CA GLU A 103 13.01 -1.96 -1.80
C GLU A 103 14.15 -2.03 -0.80
N VAL A 104 15.34 -1.57 -1.19
CA VAL A 104 16.50 -1.49 -0.29
C VAL A 104 16.19 -0.57 0.90
N CYS A 105 15.65 0.63 0.68
CA CYS A 105 15.38 1.56 1.79
C CYS A 105 14.28 1.10 2.75
N CYS A 106 13.27 0.37 2.25
CA CYS A 106 12.08 0.01 3.04
C CYS A 106 12.21 -1.36 3.71
N TYR A 107 13.02 -2.26 3.15
CA TYR A 107 13.14 -3.65 3.62
C TYR A 107 14.55 -4.04 4.09
N SER A 108 15.53 -3.12 4.14
CA SER A 108 16.85 -3.34 4.77
C SER A 108 16.79 -3.26 6.29
#